data_AF-A0AA37PAZ3-F1
#
_entry.id   AF-A0AA37PAZ3-F1
#
_cell.length_a   1.000
_cell.length_b   1.000
_cell.length_c   1.000
_cell.angle_alpha   90.00
_cell.angle_beta   90.00
_cell.angle_gamma   90.00
#
_symmetry.space_group_name_H-M   'P 1'
#
loop_
_entity.id
_entity.type
_entity.pdbx_description
1 polymer ?
#
loop_
_entity_poly.entity_id
_entity_poly.type
_entity_poly.pdbx_seq_one_letter_code
_entity_poly.pdbx_strand_id
1 'polypeptide(L)'
;MSGGNRRRAQLTILNKSSVEISLFTSPNNQQTRGSAALKPTPLPLPDPQARANPRAGGLGSLKVPAQSTTTTDAPKPSPHPTIKMVRYAAHEIAPAKSARARGAYLRVSFKNTRETAQAINGWKLQRAVTFLENVTEKKEAVPFRRYAGSIGRTAQGKAFGVSKARWPVKSAEFLLGLLKNAESNADAKGLDTGNLVVKHIQVNQAPKQRRRTYRAHGRINPYMSNPCHIELILTEGEEVVQKSDAVAGREEVRLNSRQRGARVRQAITAA
;
A
#
# COMPACT_ATOMS: atom_id res chain seq x y z
N MET A 1 -14.14 -55.31 -59.40
CA MET A 1 -13.15 -54.74 -60.34
C MET A 1 -12.38 -53.65 -59.61
N SER A 2 -11.05 -53.78 -59.55
CA SER A 2 -10.01 -52.74 -59.32
C SER A 2 -10.11 -51.85 -58.06
N GLY A 3 -9.13 -51.68 -57.18
CA GLY A 3 -7.70 -51.98 -57.26
C GLY A 3 -6.86 -50.81 -56.73
N GLY A 4 -6.14 -51.02 -55.62
CA GLY A 4 -4.86 -50.34 -55.24
C GLY A 4 -4.90 -48.84 -54.87
N ASN A 5 -3.92 -48.25 -54.17
CA ASN A 5 -2.75 -48.76 -53.46
C ASN A 5 -2.19 -47.63 -52.57
N ARG A 6 -1.76 -48.01 -51.35
CA ARG A 6 -0.68 -47.48 -50.49
C ARG A 6 0.00 -46.15 -50.86
N ARG A 7 0.26 -45.31 -49.84
CA ARG A 7 1.64 -45.09 -49.32
C ARG A 7 1.68 -44.32 -47.99
N ARG A 8 2.38 -44.95 -47.05
CA ARG A 8 2.87 -44.49 -45.75
C ARG A 8 4.23 -43.81 -46.00
N ALA A 9 4.52 -42.68 -45.36
CA ALA A 9 5.90 -42.22 -45.16
C ALA A 9 5.99 -41.32 -43.92
N GLN A 10 6.62 -41.84 -42.86
CA GLN A 10 7.30 -41.05 -41.83
C GLN A 10 8.74 -40.81 -42.32
N LEU A 11 9.31 -39.61 -42.13
CA LEU A 11 10.75 -39.44 -41.89
C LEU A 11 11.10 -38.05 -41.32
N THR A 12 11.46 -38.04 -40.03
CA THR A 12 12.73 -37.60 -39.40
C THR A 12 13.45 -36.30 -39.82
N ILE A 13 13.58 -35.40 -38.82
CA ILE A 13 14.73 -34.59 -38.35
C ILE A 13 15.66 -33.93 -39.39
N LEU A 14 15.77 -32.60 -39.32
CA LEU A 14 17.00 -31.80 -39.17
C LEU A 14 16.65 -30.33 -39.40
N ASN A 15 16.89 -29.45 -38.43
CA ASN A 15 17.13 -28.06 -38.80
C ASN A 15 18.27 -27.45 -37.98
N LYS A 16 19.40 -27.34 -38.68
CA LYS A 16 20.53 -26.48 -38.37
C LYS A 16 20.06 -25.03 -38.40
N SER A 17 20.42 -24.24 -37.39
CA SER A 17 20.70 -22.82 -37.61
C SER A 17 21.61 -22.31 -36.51
N SER A 18 22.89 -22.23 -36.87
CA SER A 18 23.86 -21.33 -36.28
C SER A 18 23.32 -19.90 -36.32
N VAL A 19 23.43 -19.16 -35.22
CA VAL A 19 23.42 -17.71 -35.26
C VAL A 19 24.59 -17.22 -34.42
N GLU A 20 25.44 -16.48 -35.11
CA GLU A 20 26.70 -15.91 -34.66
C GLU A 20 26.50 -14.90 -33.53
N ILE A 21 27.42 -14.96 -32.57
CA ILE A 21 27.61 -13.96 -31.51
C ILE A 21 28.45 -12.83 -32.12
N SER A 22 27.81 -11.70 -32.43
CA SER A 22 28.50 -10.47 -32.77
C SER A 22 28.73 -9.64 -31.50
N LEU A 23 29.98 -9.66 -31.03
CA LEU A 23 30.55 -8.68 -30.11
C LEU A 23 30.69 -7.35 -30.86
N PHE A 24 29.97 -6.31 -30.42
CA PHE A 24 30.34 -4.94 -30.74
C PHE A 24 30.17 -4.05 -29.51
N THR A 25 31.31 -3.69 -28.93
CA THR A 25 31.47 -2.83 -27.76
C THR A 25 31.71 -1.40 -28.25
N SER A 26 30.90 -0.47 -27.74
CA SER A 26 31.12 0.98 -27.58
C SER A 26 31.39 1.88 -28.80
N PRO A 27 30.72 3.05 -28.82
CA PRO A 27 31.39 4.29 -29.14
C PRO A 27 31.35 5.29 -27.97
N ASN A 28 32.57 5.64 -27.56
CA ASN A 28 33.07 6.89 -27.01
C ASN A 28 32.08 8.08 -27.06
N ASN A 29 31.62 8.55 -25.91
CA ASN A 29 30.85 9.80 -25.78
C ASN A 29 31.80 10.95 -25.44
N GLN A 30 31.71 12.01 -26.25
CA GLN A 30 32.57 13.17 -26.24
C GLN A 30 32.32 14.08 -25.03
N GLN A 31 33.44 14.50 -24.44
CA GLN A 31 33.75 15.81 -23.86
C GLN A 31 32.57 16.75 -23.54
N THR A 32 32.32 16.91 -22.25
CA THR A 32 31.66 18.06 -21.63
C THR A 32 32.45 19.36 -21.87
N ARG A 33 31.77 20.43 -22.30
CA ARG A 33 32.22 21.82 -22.05
C ARG A 33 31.04 22.69 -21.59
N GLY A 34 31.20 23.19 -20.36
CA GLY A 34 30.86 24.56 -19.98
C GLY A 34 29.40 24.94 -19.82
N SER A 35 28.87 24.86 -18.60
CA SER A 35 27.97 25.91 -18.09
C SER A 35 28.36 26.25 -16.65
N ALA A 36 28.57 27.54 -16.42
CA ALA A 36 29.20 28.10 -15.23
C ALA A 36 28.31 27.94 -14.00
N ALA A 37 28.90 27.43 -12.92
CA ALA A 37 28.30 27.42 -11.58
C ALA A 37 28.35 28.84 -10.98
N LEU A 38 27.18 29.45 -10.76
CA LEU A 38 27.01 30.59 -9.88
C LEU A 38 27.21 30.11 -8.43
N LYS A 39 28.31 30.53 -7.79
CA LYS A 39 28.54 30.33 -6.36
C LYS A 39 27.66 31.28 -5.54
N PRO A 40 27.00 30.83 -4.46
CA PRO A 40 26.34 31.72 -3.52
C PRO A 40 27.38 32.39 -2.59
N THR A 41 27.27 33.71 -2.45
CA THR A 41 28.02 34.54 -1.49
C THR A 41 27.61 34.25 -0.04
N PRO A 42 28.55 34.13 0.92
CA PRO A 42 28.21 33.97 2.33
C PRO A 42 27.99 35.33 3.01
N LEU A 43 26.99 35.42 3.89
CA LEU A 43 26.73 36.55 4.78
C LEU A 43 27.74 36.56 5.95
N PRO A 44 28.15 37.74 6.46
CA PRO A 44 29.13 37.82 7.56
C PRO A 44 28.46 37.56 8.93
N LEU A 45 29.17 36.81 9.78
CA LEU A 45 28.87 36.64 11.21
C LEU A 45 29.41 37.84 12.00
N PRO A 46 28.78 38.23 13.13
CA PRO A 46 29.33 39.25 14.02
C PRO A 46 30.40 38.68 14.98
N ASP A 47 31.51 39.41 15.12
CA ASP A 47 32.64 39.08 15.99
C ASP A 47 32.29 39.11 17.50
N PRO A 48 32.85 38.19 18.31
CA PRO A 48 32.76 38.25 19.75
C PRO A 48 34.08 38.76 20.36
N GLN A 49 34.05 39.94 21.02
CA GLN A 49 34.80 40.26 22.26
C GLN A 49 34.89 41.77 22.50
N ALA A 50 34.29 42.26 23.58
CA ALA A 50 34.84 43.36 24.39
C ALA A 50 34.14 43.46 25.77
N ARG A 51 34.82 42.87 26.77
CA ARG A 51 35.17 43.46 28.09
C ARG A 51 34.08 44.13 28.97
N ALA A 52 33.78 43.45 30.08
CA ALA A 52 33.87 43.88 31.49
C ALA A 52 33.78 45.39 31.83
N ASN A 53 32.93 45.81 32.79
CA ASN A 53 33.19 45.79 34.24
C ASN A 53 32.00 46.37 35.07
N PRO A 54 31.99 46.21 36.42
CA PRO A 54 30.83 46.30 37.30
C PRO A 54 30.67 47.66 37.97
N ARG A 55 29.47 47.93 38.51
CA ARG A 55 29.29 48.94 39.56
C ARG A 55 28.51 48.36 40.73
N ALA A 56 29.20 48.31 41.85
CA ALA A 56 28.66 48.14 43.19
C ALA A 56 27.86 49.39 43.62
N GLY A 57 26.88 49.18 44.50
CA GLY A 57 26.29 50.23 45.32
C GLY A 57 24.97 49.83 45.94
N GLY A 58 24.91 49.84 47.28
CA GLY A 58 23.65 50.09 47.99
C GLY A 58 23.29 49.10 49.09
N LEU A 59 23.69 49.44 50.33
CA LEU A 59 23.20 48.86 51.58
C LEU A 59 21.67 48.97 51.72
N GLY A 60 21.06 48.01 52.43
CA GLY A 60 19.68 48.14 52.91
C GLY A 60 19.22 46.92 53.69
N SER A 61 19.51 46.89 54.99
CA SER A 61 18.95 45.97 55.97
C SER A 61 17.42 46.06 56.05
N LEU A 62 16.70 44.94 56.10
CA LEU A 62 15.51 44.78 56.96
C LEU A 62 15.07 43.30 57.04
N LYS A 63 14.69 42.95 58.26
CA LYS A 63 14.47 41.64 58.88
C LYS A 63 13.01 41.21 58.79
N VAL A 64 12.68 39.99 58.34
CA VAL A 64 11.48 39.22 58.77
C VAL A 64 11.60 37.72 58.41
N PRO A 65 10.79 36.78 58.96
CA PRO A 65 11.28 35.60 59.68
C PRO A 65 10.91 34.26 59.00
N ALA A 66 11.33 33.16 59.63
CA ALA A 66 11.05 31.78 59.25
C ALA A 66 9.56 31.48 58.98
N GLN A 67 9.27 30.68 57.95
CA GLN A 67 8.64 29.35 58.06
C GLN A 67 8.17 28.79 56.70
N SER A 68 8.07 27.45 56.70
CA SER A 68 7.30 26.55 55.81
C SER A 68 8.04 25.92 54.62
N THR A 69 8.23 24.62 54.77
CA THR A 69 8.51 23.62 53.76
C THR A 69 7.37 23.58 52.73
N THR A 70 7.67 23.93 51.48
CA THR A 70 6.84 23.55 50.33
C THR A 70 7.67 22.67 49.41
N THR A 71 7.29 21.40 49.40
CA THR A 71 7.53 20.42 48.34
C THR A 71 7.56 21.10 46.97
N THR A 72 8.70 21.03 46.29
CA THR A 72 8.83 21.41 44.89
C THR A 72 7.95 20.47 44.06
N ASP A 73 6.71 20.86 43.84
CA ASP A 73 5.81 20.23 42.89
C ASP A 73 6.40 20.48 41.49
N ALA A 74 6.93 19.43 40.87
CA ALA A 74 7.40 19.48 39.49
C ALA A 74 6.25 19.96 38.59
N PRO A 75 6.49 20.87 37.62
CA PRO A 75 5.43 21.30 36.73
C PRO A 75 4.90 20.09 35.96
N LYS A 76 3.63 19.73 36.19
CA LYS A 76 2.93 18.68 35.44
C LYS A 76 3.09 18.96 33.95
N PRO A 77 3.52 17.97 33.13
CA PRO A 77 3.63 18.17 31.70
C PRO A 77 2.25 18.54 31.15
N SER A 78 2.16 19.75 30.59
CA SER A 78 0.97 20.22 29.88
C SER A 78 0.49 19.16 28.91
N PRO A 79 -0.82 18.84 28.84
CA PRO A 79 -1.33 17.78 27.98
C PRO A 79 -0.99 18.14 26.54
N HIS A 80 0.02 17.46 26.00
CA HIS A 80 0.29 17.50 24.58
C HIS A 80 -1.00 17.05 23.89
N PRO A 81 -1.42 17.70 22.78
CA PRO A 81 -2.63 17.28 22.09
C PRO A 81 -2.47 15.80 21.76
N THR A 82 -3.19 14.94 22.47
CA THR A 82 -3.21 13.50 22.22
C THR A 82 -3.62 13.35 20.77
N ILE A 83 -2.67 12.95 19.92
CA ILE A 83 -2.91 12.71 18.51
C ILE A 83 -4.06 11.70 18.46
N LYS A 84 -5.26 12.18 18.11
CA LYS A 84 -6.42 11.30 17.97
C LYS A 84 -6.08 10.31 16.88
N MET A 85 -5.80 9.06 17.27
CA MET A 85 -5.52 7.99 16.33
C MET A 85 -6.68 7.88 15.34
N VAL A 86 -6.37 8.12 14.08
CA VAL A 86 -7.36 8.10 13.01
C VAL A 86 -7.83 6.66 12.80
N ARG A 87 -9.15 6.47 12.76
CA ARG A 87 -9.78 5.15 12.64
C ARG A 87 -9.72 4.64 11.20
N TYR A 88 -9.42 3.36 11.04
CA TYR A 88 -9.55 2.59 9.81
C TYR A 88 -10.99 2.08 9.67
N ALA A 89 -11.48 1.84 8.46
CA ALA A 89 -12.84 1.32 8.28
C ALA A 89 -12.98 -0.14 8.73
N ALA A 90 -11.98 -0.97 8.47
CA ALA A 90 -11.99 -2.38 8.87
C ALA A 90 -11.50 -2.56 10.31
N HIS A 91 -12.43 -2.92 11.21
CA HIS A 91 -12.15 -3.19 12.63
C HIS A 91 -12.05 -4.67 12.98
N GLU A 92 -12.58 -5.55 12.11
CA GLU A 92 -12.69 -7.00 12.36
C GLU A 92 -11.36 -7.76 12.25
N ILE A 93 -10.31 -7.11 11.73
CA ILE A 93 -9.00 -7.74 11.56
C ILE A 93 -8.21 -7.63 12.86
N ALA A 94 -7.76 -8.79 13.37
CA ALA A 94 -6.96 -8.89 14.58
C ALA A 94 -5.72 -7.97 14.52
N PRO A 95 -5.56 -7.01 15.46
CA PRO A 95 -4.49 -6.02 15.40
C PRO A 95 -3.09 -6.58 15.67
N ALA A 96 -3.02 -7.75 16.34
CA ALA A 96 -1.76 -8.42 16.67
C ALA A 96 -1.06 -8.97 15.42
N LYS A 97 -1.81 -9.66 14.54
CA LYS A 97 -1.31 -10.28 13.31
C LYS A 97 -1.42 -9.37 12.08
N SER A 98 -1.56 -8.07 12.28
CA SER A 98 -1.76 -7.13 11.18
C SER A 98 -0.92 -5.87 11.29
N ALA A 99 -0.42 -5.40 10.15
CA ALA A 99 0.24 -4.12 10.00
C ALA A 99 -0.65 -3.16 9.22
N ARG A 100 -0.70 -1.89 9.63
CA ARG A 100 -1.58 -0.88 9.01
C ARG A 100 -0.77 0.28 8.49
N ALA A 101 -1.16 0.83 7.34
CA ALA A 101 -0.60 2.07 6.81
C ALA A 101 -1.70 2.95 6.22
N ARG A 102 -1.51 4.27 6.27
CA ARG A 102 -2.48 5.24 5.77
C ARG A 102 -1.78 6.44 5.16
N GLY A 103 -2.31 6.91 4.04
CA GLY A 103 -1.98 8.20 3.46
C GLY A 103 -3.22 9.10 3.40
N ALA A 104 -3.13 10.30 3.96
CA ALA A 104 -4.23 11.25 3.96
C ALA A 104 -3.94 12.44 3.04
N TYR A 105 -5.00 13.00 2.42
CA TYR A 105 -4.92 14.19 1.57
C TYR A 105 -3.93 14.04 0.40
N LEU A 106 -3.75 12.82 -0.10
CA LEU A 106 -2.81 12.53 -1.18
C LEU A 106 -3.30 13.18 -2.47
N ARG A 107 -2.42 13.97 -3.11
CA ARG A 107 -2.73 14.68 -4.36
C ARG A 107 -2.60 13.77 -5.58
N VAL A 108 -3.43 12.73 -5.62
CA VAL A 108 -3.55 11.76 -6.71
C VAL A 108 -5.01 11.63 -7.14
N SER A 109 -5.26 11.12 -8.34
CA SER A 109 -6.63 10.97 -8.84
C SER A 109 -7.34 9.82 -8.12
N PHE A 110 -8.34 10.14 -7.30
CA PHE A 110 -9.18 9.17 -6.60
C PHE A 110 -9.64 8.00 -7.50
N LYS A 111 -10.12 8.29 -8.72
CA LYS A 111 -10.65 7.28 -9.64
C LYS A 111 -9.58 6.30 -10.09
N ASN A 112 -8.40 6.80 -10.44
CA ASN A 112 -7.29 5.94 -10.89
C ASN A 112 -6.78 5.09 -9.74
N THR A 113 -6.56 5.72 -8.59
CA THR A 113 -6.04 5.05 -7.39
C THR A 113 -7.00 3.97 -6.90
N ARG A 114 -8.32 4.18 -7.00
CA ARG A 114 -9.31 3.14 -6.68
C ARG A 114 -9.17 1.91 -7.58
N GLU A 115 -9.04 2.09 -8.89
CA GLU A 115 -8.89 0.93 -9.79
C GLU A 115 -7.56 0.20 -9.54
N THR A 116 -6.46 0.93 -9.30
CA THR A 116 -5.16 0.32 -8.96
C THR A 116 -5.19 -0.42 -7.63
N ALA A 117 -5.79 0.18 -6.60
CA ALA A 117 -5.93 -0.45 -5.29
C ALA A 117 -6.76 -1.73 -5.35
N GLN A 118 -7.83 -1.75 -6.15
CA GLN A 118 -8.67 -2.93 -6.31
C GLN A 118 -7.98 -4.06 -7.10
N ALA A 119 -7.02 -3.74 -7.97
CA ALA A 119 -6.25 -4.75 -8.68
C ALA A 119 -5.34 -5.55 -7.75
N ILE A 120 -4.78 -4.92 -6.71
CA ILE A 120 -3.86 -5.56 -5.74
C ILE A 120 -4.55 -6.10 -4.49
N ASN A 121 -5.88 -5.95 -4.38
CA ASN A 121 -6.63 -6.37 -3.21
C ASN A 121 -6.62 -7.91 -3.08
N GLY A 122 -6.19 -8.43 -1.93
CA GLY A 122 -6.10 -9.87 -1.66
C GLY A 122 -4.83 -10.56 -2.18
N TRP A 123 -3.86 -9.81 -2.72
CA TRP A 123 -2.60 -10.40 -3.20
C TRP A 123 -1.56 -10.53 -2.10
N LYS A 124 -0.60 -11.44 -2.30
CA LYS A 124 0.67 -11.45 -1.54
C LYS A 124 1.42 -10.15 -1.79
N LEU A 125 2.07 -9.62 -0.75
CA LEU A 125 2.77 -8.34 -0.79
C LEU A 125 3.81 -8.28 -1.93
N GLN A 126 4.64 -9.32 -2.05
CA GLN A 126 5.69 -9.40 -3.07
C GLN A 126 5.13 -9.28 -4.50
N ARG A 127 4.06 -10.02 -4.82
CA ARG A 127 3.41 -9.95 -6.15
C ARG A 127 2.82 -8.56 -6.40
N ALA A 128 2.23 -7.93 -5.39
CA ALA A 128 1.67 -6.59 -5.50
C ALA A 128 2.75 -5.54 -5.78
N VAL A 129 3.91 -5.63 -5.13
CA VAL A 129 5.06 -4.74 -5.37
C VAL A 129 5.54 -4.88 -6.82
N THR A 130 5.85 -6.11 -7.26
CA THR A 130 6.29 -6.36 -8.65
C THR A 130 5.28 -5.89 -9.68
N PHE A 131 3.97 -6.06 -9.41
CA PHE A 131 2.92 -5.58 -10.31
C PHE A 131 2.95 -4.06 -10.46
N LEU A 132 3.06 -3.31 -9.36
CA LEU A 132 3.06 -1.85 -9.40
C LEU A 132 4.33 -1.28 -10.06
N GLU A 133 5.46 -1.94 -9.91
CA GLU A 133 6.70 -1.63 -10.64
C GLU A 133 6.51 -1.86 -12.14
N ASN A 134 5.96 -3.02 -12.53
CA ASN A 134 5.62 -3.32 -13.93
C ASN A 134 4.61 -2.34 -14.54
N VAL A 135 3.66 -1.81 -13.75
CA VAL A 135 2.71 -0.77 -14.18
C VAL A 135 3.42 0.55 -14.45
N THR A 136 4.42 0.89 -13.64
CA THR A 136 5.26 2.09 -13.80
C THR A 136 6.07 2.01 -15.10
N GLU A 137 6.61 0.83 -15.40
CA GLU A 137 7.33 0.52 -16.64
C GLU A 137 6.41 0.23 -17.85
N LYS A 138 5.08 0.20 -17.63
CA LYS A 138 4.04 -0.12 -18.63
C LYS A 138 4.10 -1.54 -19.23
N LYS A 139 4.73 -2.47 -18.52
CA LYS A 139 4.77 -3.90 -18.87
C LYS A 139 3.46 -4.61 -18.55
N GLU A 140 2.84 -4.28 -17.42
CA GLU A 140 1.51 -4.75 -17.02
C GLU A 140 0.52 -3.58 -16.89
N ALA A 141 -0.75 -3.79 -17.23
CA ALA A 141 -1.77 -2.74 -17.14
C ALA A 141 -2.73 -2.96 -15.96
N VAL A 142 -3.21 -1.87 -15.38
CA VAL A 142 -4.25 -1.90 -14.35
C VAL A 142 -5.62 -2.06 -15.02
N PRO A 143 -6.43 -3.06 -14.62
CA PRO A 143 -7.79 -3.21 -15.11
C PRO A 143 -8.70 -2.08 -14.59
N PHE A 144 -9.40 -1.39 -15.48
CA PHE A 144 -10.39 -0.38 -15.10
C PHE A 144 -11.79 -0.99 -15.21
N ARG A 145 -12.46 -1.18 -14.06
CA ARG A 145 -13.78 -1.82 -13.98
C ARG A 145 -14.89 -0.80 -13.78
N ARG A 146 -14.82 0.02 -12.74
CA ARG A 146 -15.89 0.99 -12.41
C ARG A 146 -15.75 2.28 -13.21
N TYR A 147 -14.56 2.87 -13.21
CA TYR A 147 -14.30 4.14 -13.89
C TYR A 147 -13.76 3.96 -15.31
N ALA A 148 -14.43 3.13 -16.11
CA ALA A 148 -14.01 2.73 -17.45
C ALA A 148 -14.74 3.45 -18.61
N GLY A 149 -15.30 4.64 -18.32
CA GLY A 149 -16.02 5.46 -19.30
C GLY A 149 -15.06 6.08 -20.32
N SER A 150 -15.33 5.87 -21.61
CA SER A 150 -14.59 6.45 -22.74
C SER A 150 -13.06 6.31 -22.67
N ILE A 151 -12.56 5.20 -22.11
CA ILE A 151 -11.13 4.86 -22.12
C ILE A 151 -10.79 3.91 -23.27
N GLY A 152 -9.53 3.97 -23.72
CA GLY A 152 -8.99 3.06 -24.74
C GLY A 152 -8.95 1.60 -24.29
N ARG A 153 -8.90 0.70 -25.27
CA ARG A 153 -8.72 -0.74 -25.07
C ARG A 153 -7.25 -1.11 -25.20
N THR A 154 -6.80 -2.13 -24.48
CA THR A 154 -5.42 -2.65 -24.57
C THR A 154 -5.40 -4.16 -24.43
N ALA A 155 -4.48 -4.81 -25.13
CA ALA A 155 -4.31 -6.27 -25.08
C ALA A 155 -3.88 -6.76 -23.69
N GLN A 156 -3.16 -5.93 -22.92
CA GLN A 156 -2.70 -6.27 -21.57
C GLN A 156 -3.85 -6.51 -20.58
N GLY A 157 -5.06 -6.00 -20.87
CA GLY A 157 -6.23 -6.25 -20.03
C GLY A 157 -6.73 -7.70 -20.08
N LYS A 158 -6.30 -8.50 -21.08
CA LYS A 158 -6.69 -9.91 -21.24
C LYS A 158 -6.35 -10.76 -20.02
N ALA A 159 -5.23 -10.49 -19.34
CA ALA A 159 -4.81 -11.19 -18.13
C ALA A 159 -5.86 -11.10 -16.99
N PHE A 160 -6.67 -10.03 -16.99
CA PHE A 160 -7.71 -9.78 -15.98
C PHE A 160 -9.13 -9.98 -16.54
N GLY A 161 -9.27 -10.51 -17.76
CA GLY A 161 -10.54 -10.71 -18.45
C GLY A 161 -11.26 -9.41 -18.82
N VAL A 162 -10.54 -8.29 -18.99
CA VAL A 162 -11.12 -6.98 -19.35
C VAL A 162 -10.51 -6.43 -20.63
N SER A 163 -11.33 -5.79 -21.45
CA SER A 163 -10.86 -5.11 -22.68
C SER A 163 -10.24 -3.74 -22.41
N LYS A 164 -10.57 -3.12 -21.27
CA LYS A 164 -10.20 -1.75 -20.91
C LYS A 164 -9.25 -1.73 -19.71
N ALA A 165 -8.03 -1.24 -19.93
CA ALA A 165 -6.99 -1.12 -18.91
C ALA A 165 -6.05 0.06 -19.22
N ARG A 166 -5.36 0.58 -18.20
CA ARG A 166 -4.43 1.74 -18.33
C ARG A 166 -3.23 1.60 -17.38
N TRP A 167 -2.26 2.50 -17.52
CA TRP A 167 -1.06 2.60 -16.67
C TRP A 167 -1.08 3.87 -15.80
N PRO A 168 -1.76 3.88 -14.64
CA PRO A 168 -1.81 5.04 -13.76
C PRO A 168 -0.53 5.17 -12.90
N VAL A 169 0.57 5.61 -13.53
CA VAL A 169 1.91 5.73 -12.93
C VAL A 169 1.89 6.42 -11.56
N LYS A 170 1.34 7.63 -11.47
CA LYS A 170 1.27 8.38 -10.20
C LYS A 170 0.50 7.64 -9.10
N SER A 171 -0.50 6.83 -9.44
CA SER A 171 -1.22 6.04 -8.43
C SER A 171 -0.40 4.84 -7.96
N ALA A 172 0.34 4.21 -8.88
CA ALA A 172 1.22 3.09 -8.55
C ALA A 172 2.36 3.51 -7.61
N GLU A 173 3.01 4.66 -7.86
CA GLU A 173 4.08 5.21 -7.02
C GLU A 173 3.63 5.45 -5.56
N PHE A 174 2.47 6.09 -5.37
CA PHE A 174 1.93 6.34 -4.02
C PHE A 174 1.52 5.05 -3.31
N LEU A 175 0.99 4.05 -4.04
CA LEU A 175 0.67 2.74 -3.47
C LEU A 175 1.93 1.96 -3.11
N LEU A 176 2.98 2.00 -3.94
CA LEU A 176 4.29 1.42 -3.64
C LEU A 176 4.89 1.98 -2.36
N GLY A 177 4.88 3.32 -2.21
CA GLY A 177 5.37 3.97 -1.00
C GLY A 177 4.58 3.56 0.26
N LEU A 178 3.25 3.40 0.14
CA LEU A 178 2.41 2.96 1.24
C LEU A 178 2.59 1.47 1.60
N LEU A 179 2.81 0.61 0.60
CA LEU A 179 3.10 -0.80 0.83
C LEU A 179 4.45 -0.99 1.53
N LYS A 180 5.50 -0.28 1.09
CA LYS A 180 6.82 -0.29 1.76
C LYS A 180 6.74 0.19 3.21
N ASN A 181 5.96 1.23 3.46
CA ASN A 181 5.69 1.67 4.84
C ASN A 181 4.96 0.59 5.66
N ALA A 182 3.96 -0.09 5.08
CA ALA A 182 3.25 -1.15 5.78
C ALA A 182 4.13 -2.38 6.06
N GLU A 183 5.05 -2.71 5.15
CA GLU A 183 6.08 -3.74 5.30
C GLU A 183 7.00 -3.41 6.48
N SER A 184 7.56 -2.19 6.53
CA SER A 184 8.38 -1.75 7.67
C SER A 184 7.63 -1.78 9.01
N ASN A 185 6.32 -1.50 9.00
CA ASN A 185 5.48 -1.62 10.19
C ASN A 185 5.21 -3.09 10.58
N ALA A 186 5.23 -4.02 9.62
CA ALA A 186 5.10 -5.45 9.86
C ALA A 186 6.39 -6.02 10.44
N ASP A 187 7.54 -5.62 9.88
CA ASP A 187 8.88 -5.95 10.41
C ASP A 187 9.03 -5.48 11.86
N ALA A 188 8.64 -4.23 12.15
CA ALA A 188 8.69 -3.68 13.50
C ALA A 188 7.78 -4.44 14.50
N LYS A 189 6.75 -5.13 14.01
CA LYS A 189 5.88 -5.99 14.80
C LYS A 189 6.37 -7.44 14.91
N GLY A 190 7.43 -7.80 14.19
CA GLY A 190 7.95 -9.16 14.13
C GLY A 190 7.05 -10.12 13.36
N LEU A 191 6.25 -9.61 12.41
CA LEU A 191 5.46 -10.45 11.50
C LEU A 191 6.35 -11.03 10.40
N ASP A 192 6.02 -12.19 9.87
CA ASP A 192 6.74 -12.81 8.76
C ASP A 192 6.45 -12.07 7.44
N THR A 193 7.44 -11.30 6.96
CA THR A 193 7.34 -10.53 5.71
C THR A 193 7.17 -11.37 4.45
N GLY A 194 7.63 -12.63 4.47
CA GLY A 194 7.48 -13.53 3.33
C GLY A 194 6.02 -13.90 3.05
N ASN A 195 5.20 -13.95 4.10
CA ASN A 195 3.82 -14.44 4.05
C ASN A 195 2.76 -13.35 4.25
N LEU A 196 3.12 -12.07 4.07
CA LEU A 196 2.17 -10.97 4.15
C LEU A 196 1.21 -10.94 2.94
N VAL A 197 -0.07 -10.75 3.26
CA VAL A 197 -1.16 -10.60 2.29
C VAL A 197 -1.86 -9.26 2.51
N VAL A 198 -2.20 -8.58 1.41
CA VAL A 198 -3.02 -7.37 1.43
C VAL A 198 -4.47 -7.76 1.72
N LYS A 199 -4.87 -7.76 3.00
CA LYS A 199 -6.21 -8.18 3.41
C LYS A 199 -7.27 -7.12 3.11
N HIS A 200 -6.94 -5.87 3.38
CA HIS A 200 -7.84 -4.74 3.17
C HIS A 200 -7.10 -3.59 2.52
N ILE A 201 -7.68 -3.04 1.47
CA ILE A 201 -7.24 -1.80 0.87
C ILE A 201 -8.45 -0.98 0.46
N GLN A 202 -8.48 0.27 0.93
CA GLN A 202 -9.57 1.17 0.67
C GLN A 202 -9.04 2.55 0.27
N VAL A 203 -9.73 3.12 -0.71
CA VAL A 203 -9.46 4.47 -1.20
C VAL A 203 -10.75 5.27 -1.07
N ASN A 204 -10.69 6.37 -0.32
CA ASN A 204 -11.81 7.29 -0.06
C ASN A 204 -11.50 8.67 -0.66
N GLN A 205 -12.55 9.43 -0.98
CA GLN A 205 -12.38 10.80 -1.48
C GLN A 205 -11.89 11.71 -0.35
N ALA A 206 -10.95 12.60 -0.67
CA ALA A 206 -10.52 13.68 0.21
C ALA A 206 -11.17 15.01 -0.23
N PRO A 207 -11.18 16.04 0.64
CA PRO A 207 -11.69 17.36 0.30
C PRO A 207 -11.09 17.91 -1.01
N LYS A 208 -11.97 18.38 -1.90
CA LYS A 208 -11.57 18.85 -3.24
C LYS A 208 -10.81 20.17 -3.15
N GLN A 209 -9.70 20.26 -3.86
CA GLN A 209 -8.96 21.52 -3.98
C GLN A 209 -9.47 22.31 -5.18
N ARG A 210 -9.95 23.54 -4.96
CA ARG A 210 -10.63 24.34 -5.98
C ARG A 210 -9.70 25.35 -6.62
N ARG A 211 -9.71 25.42 -7.95
CA ARG A 211 -9.11 26.48 -8.79
C ARG A 211 -10.20 27.05 -9.70
N ARG A 212 -9.92 28.18 -10.35
CA ARG A 212 -10.82 28.83 -11.32
C ARG A 212 -10.37 28.53 -12.75
N THR A 213 -11.34 28.37 -13.65
CA THR A 213 -11.11 28.32 -15.10
C THR A 213 -12.00 29.36 -15.76
N TYR A 214 -11.37 30.31 -16.45
CA TYR A 214 -12.05 31.33 -17.23
C TYR A 214 -12.55 30.72 -18.55
N ARG A 215 -13.77 31.07 -18.94
CA ARG A 215 -14.43 30.59 -20.15
C ARG A 215 -14.92 31.79 -20.97
N ALA A 216 -15.30 31.51 -22.22
CA ALA A 216 -15.84 32.52 -23.12
C ALA A 216 -17.02 33.29 -22.49
N HIS A 217 -17.11 34.58 -22.84
CA HIS A 217 -18.11 35.54 -22.36
C HIS A 217 -18.05 35.78 -20.85
N GLY A 218 -16.85 35.83 -20.25
CA GLY A 218 -16.67 36.19 -18.84
C GLY A 218 -17.13 35.13 -17.82
N ARG A 219 -17.49 33.92 -18.27
CA ARG A 219 -17.93 32.83 -17.39
C ARG A 219 -16.77 32.25 -16.58
N ILE A 220 -17.01 31.92 -15.30
CA ILE A 220 -16.02 31.31 -14.40
C ILE A 220 -16.50 29.95 -13.93
N ASN A 221 -15.81 28.89 -14.36
CA ASN A 221 -16.09 27.52 -13.94
C ASN A 221 -15.07 27.05 -12.88
N PRO A 222 -15.45 26.13 -11.97
CA PRO A 222 -14.51 25.53 -11.04
C PRO A 222 -13.67 24.44 -11.73
N TYR A 223 -12.37 24.44 -11.46
CA TYR A 223 -11.48 23.33 -11.77
C TYR A 223 -10.99 22.69 -10.47
N MET A 224 -11.47 21.48 -10.18
CA MET A 224 -11.27 20.84 -8.89
C MET A 224 -10.30 19.66 -9.01
N SER A 225 -9.30 19.62 -8.13
CA SER A 225 -8.54 18.40 -7.91
C SER A 225 -9.35 17.46 -7.02
N ASN A 226 -9.28 16.16 -7.30
CA ASN A 226 -9.98 15.11 -6.55
C ASN A 226 -8.95 14.23 -5.82
N PRO A 227 -8.35 14.72 -4.71
CA PRO A 227 -7.41 13.95 -3.90
C PRO A 227 -8.09 12.77 -3.20
N CYS A 228 -7.30 11.89 -2.60
CA CYS A 228 -7.83 10.73 -1.88
C CYS A 228 -7.13 10.46 -0.55
N HIS A 229 -7.83 9.73 0.31
CA HIS A 229 -7.29 9.03 1.47
C HIS A 229 -7.13 7.56 1.08
N ILE A 230 -5.98 6.97 1.37
CA ILE A 230 -5.71 5.55 1.15
C ILE A 230 -5.43 4.94 2.52
N GLU A 231 -6.08 3.82 2.80
CA GLU A 231 -5.77 2.98 3.96
C GLU A 231 -5.56 1.55 3.51
N LEU A 232 -4.59 0.88 4.13
CA LEU A 232 -4.31 -0.51 3.87
C LEU A 232 -3.95 -1.26 5.15
N ILE A 233 -4.25 -2.55 5.13
CA ILE A 233 -3.98 -3.49 6.21
C ILE A 233 -3.37 -4.75 5.60
N LEU A 234 -2.16 -5.08 6.06
CA LEU A 234 -1.49 -6.34 5.78
C LEU A 234 -1.77 -7.30 6.92
N THR A 235 -1.94 -8.57 6.60
CA THR A 235 -2.04 -9.67 7.58
C THR A 235 -1.10 -10.77 7.18
N GLU A 236 -0.61 -11.54 8.14
CA GLU A 236 0.00 -12.82 7.83
C GLU A 236 -1.04 -13.76 7.21
N GLY A 237 -0.65 -14.46 6.14
CA GLY A 237 -1.47 -15.50 5.56
C GLY A 237 -1.47 -16.73 6.45
N GLU A 238 -2.62 -17.05 7.06
CA GLU A 238 -2.79 -18.32 7.75
C GLU A 238 -3.12 -19.42 6.73
N GLU A 239 -2.30 -20.47 6.67
CA GLU A 239 -2.55 -21.68 5.86
C GLU A 239 -3.57 -22.63 6.51
N VAL A 240 -4.47 -22.13 7.35
CA VAL A 240 -5.48 -22.99 7.99
C VAL A 240 -6.62 -23.21 7.01
N VAL A 241 -6.51 -24.28 6.23
CA VAL A 241 -7.64 -24.85 5.48
C VAL A 241 -8.65 -25.38 6.49
N GLN A 242 -9.61 -24.53 6.88
CA GLN A 242 -10.78 -24.96 7.62
C GLN A 242 -11.47 -26.06 6.80
N LYS A 243 -11.55 -27.28 7.34
CA LYS A 243 -12.37 -28.34 6.76
C LYS A 243 -13.79 -27.80 6.67
N SER A 244 -14.42 -27.92 5.51
CA SER A 244 -15.79 -27.44 5.32
C SER A 244 -16.73 -28.08 6.33
N ASP A 245 -17.77 -27.35 6.75
CA ASP A 245 -18.81 -27.88 7.65
C ASP A 245 -19.50 -29.13 7.08
N ALA A 246 -19.46 -29.33 5.77
CA ALA A 246 -19.91 -30.56 5.11
C ALA A 246 -19.07 -31.81 5.44
N VAL A 247 -17.81 -31.62 5.86
CA VAL A 247 -16.89 -32.69 6.31
C VAL A 247 -16.88 -32.77 7.84
N ALA A 248 -16.98 -31.64 8.56
CA ALA A 248 -17.03 -31.62 10.02
C ALA A 248 -18.41 -32.04 10.58
N GLY A 249 -19.50 -31.72 9.88
CA GLY A 249 -20.88 -32.08 10.24
C GLY A 249 -21.33 -33.46 9.76
N ARG A 250 -20.43 -34.27 9.20
CA ARG A 250 -20.73 -35.65 8.78
C ARG A 250 -20.78 -36.66 9.94
N GLU A 251 -20.96 -36.16 11.16
CA GLU A 251 -21.31 -36.94 12.35
C GLU A 251 -22.82 -37.23 12.47
N GLU A 252 -23.59 -37.15 11.37
CA GLU A 252 -24.88 -37.85 11.33
C GLU A 252 -24.62 -39.37 11.37
N VAL A 253 -24.61 -39.91 12.59
CA VAL A 253 -24.56 -41.35 12.84
C VAL A 253 -25.78 -41.99 12.17
N ARG A 254 -25.60 -42.60 11.01
CA ARG A 254 -26.63 -43.42 10.36
C ARG A 254 -26.87 -44.68 11.20
N LEU A 255 -27.87 -44.62 12.07
CA LEU A 255 -28.27 -45.75 12.91
C LEU A 255 -29.13 -46.76 12.14
N ASN A 256 -28.83 -48.04 12.31
CA ASN A 256 -29.68 -49.15 11.86
C ASN A 256 -30.99 -49.20 12.69
N SER A 257 -32.07 -49.79 12.16
CA SER A 257 -33.38 -49.87 12.81
C SER A 257 -33.30 -50.43 14.25
N ARG A 258 -32.47 -51.45 14.47
CA ARG A 258 -32.21 -52.04 15.79
C ARG A 258 -31.58 -51.05 16.78
N GLN A 259 -30.66 -50.21 16.31
CA GLN A 259 -29.99 -49.20 17.15
C GLN A 259 -30.94 -48.03 17.49
N ARG A 260 -31.85 -47.67 16.57
CA ARG A 260 -32.91 -46.68 16.85
C ARG A 260 -33.88 -47.20 17.89
N GLY A 261 -34.34 -48.44 17.75
CA GLY A 261 -35.22 -49.08 18.73
C GLY A 261 -34.60 -49.17 20.12
N ALA A 262 -33.31 -49.51 20.21
CA ALA A 262 -32.58 -49.56 21.48
C ALA A 262 -32.50 -48.19 22.17
N ARG A 263 -32.20 -47.11 21.43
CA ARG A 263 -32.17 -45.74 21.99
C ARG A 263 -33.52 -45.27 22.46
N VAL A 264 -34.59 -45.55 21.70
CA VAL A 264 -35.97 -45.20 22.09
C VAL A 264 -36.35 -45.92 23.39
N ARG A 265 -36.02 -47.22 23.49
CA ARG A 265 -36.29 -48.01 24.70
C ARG A 265 -35.51 -47.50 25.91
N GLN A 266 -34.22 -47.20 25.73
CA GLN A 266 -33.39 -46.58 26.77
C GLN A 266 -33.94 -45.20 27.21
N ALA A 267 -34.39 -44.36 26.28
CA ALA A 267 -34.97 -43.06 26.61
C ALA A 267 -36.30 -43.19 27.38
N ILE A 268 -37.15 -44.16 27.03
CA ILE A 268 -38.41 -44.42 27.74
C ILE A 268 -38.17 -45.00 29.15
N THR A 269 -37.11 -45.79 29.33
CA THR A 269 -36.80 -46.42 30.62
C THR A 269 -36.06 -45.46 31.57
N ALA A 270 -35.46 -44.40 31.03
CA ALA A 270 -34.71 -43.39 31.79
C ALA A 270 -35.55 -42.16 32.18
N ALA A 271 -36.79 -42.06 31.70
CA ALA A 271 -37.78 -41.05 32.07
C ALA A 271 -38.72 -41.59 33.15
#